data_AF-A0A090QTQ6-F1
#
_entry.id   AF-A0A090QTQ6-F1
#
_cell.length_a   1.000
_cell.length_b   1.000
_cell.length_c   1.000
_cell.angle_alpha   90.00
_cell.angle_beta   90.00
_cell.angle_gamma   90.00
#
_symmetry.space_group_name_H-M   'P 1'
#
loop_
_entity.id
_entity.type
_entity.pdbx_description
1 polymer ?
#
loop_
_entity_poly.entity_id
_entity_poly.type
_entity_poly.pdbx_seq_one_letter_code
_entity_poly.pdbx_strand_id
1 'polypeptide(L)' 'MSDEICHAIDDLDIELVVCGHHQDFWSKILSSARQLINRSPVDMLMVPLK' A
#
# COMPACT_ATOMS: atom_id res chain seq x y z
N MET A 1 5.82 9.40 1.57
CA MET A 1 4.65 8.51 1.65
C MET A 1 4.91 7.13 1.08
N SER A 2 5.25 6.98 -0.21
CA SER A 2 5.57 5.65 -0.76
C SER A 2 6.79 5.04 -0.05
N ASP A 3 7.89 5.77 -0.02
CA ASP A 3 9.15 5.21 0.47
C ASP A 3 9.10 4.91 1.98
N GLU A 4 8.34 5.68 2.76
CA GLU A 4 8.15 5.45 4.19
C GLU A 4 7.44 4.13 4.49
N ILE A 5 6.49 3.71 3.64
CA ILE A 5 5.78 2.44 3.80
C ILE A 5 6.73 1.28 3.48
N CYS A 6 7.55 1.38 2.44
CA CYS A 6 8.57 0.37 2.14
C CYS A 6 9.58 0.22 3.27
N HIS A 7 10.12 1.31 3.80
CA HIS A 7 11.04 1.24 4.94
C HIS A 7 10.37 0.64 6.18
N ALA A 8 9.12 1.00 6.47
CA ALA A 8 8.40 0.42 7.60
C ALA A 8 8.11 -1.09 7.43
N ILE A 9 7.87 -1.55 6.19
CA ILE A 9 7.70 -2.97 5.89
C ILE A 9 8.99 -3.73 6.21
N ASP A 10 10.13 -3.20 5.79
CA ASP A 10 11.44 -3.82 6.00
C ASP A 10 11.86 -3.76 7.48
N ASP A 11 11.68 -2.62 8.15
CA ASP A 11 12.10 -2.40 9.53
C ASP A 11 11.26 -3.21 10.55
N LEU A 12 10.00 -3.47 10.22
CA LEU A 12 9.05 -4.18 11.09
C LEU A 12 8.81 -5.63 10.67
N ASP A 13 9.49 -6.11 9.64
CA ASP A 13 9.35 -7.46 9.07
C ASP A 13 7.88 -7.81 8.76
N ILE A 14 7.19 -6.88 8.08
CA ILE A 14 5.77 -7.02 7.76
C ILE A 14 5.59 -7.96 6.58
N GLU A 15 4.83 -9.04 6.75
CA GLU A 15 4.53 -9.98 5.66
C GLU A 15 3.22 -9.68 4.89
N LEU A 16 2.36 -8.81 5.43
CA LEU A 16 1.09 -8.44 4.81
C LEU A 16 0.68 -7.01 5.17
N VAL A 17 0.35 -6.21 4.16
CA VAL A 17 -0.20 -4.87 4.36
C VAL A 17 -1.71 -4.90 4.10
N VAL A 18 -2.51 -4.43 5.06
CA VAL A 18 -3.98 -4.32 4.92
C VAL A 18 -4.38 -2.85 4.87
N CYS A 19 -5.01 -2.45 3.77
CA CYS A 19 -5.42 -1.06 3.54
C CYS A 19 -6.94 -0.97 3.32
N GLY A 20 -7.61 -0.09 4.06
CA GLY A 20 -9.03 0.23 3.89
C GLY A 20 -9.26 1.34 2.84
N HIS A 21 -10.38 1.31 2.10
CA HIS A 21 -10.62 2.25 0.99
C HIS A 21 -12.05 2.79 0.90
N HIS A 22 -12.19 4.11 0.76
CA HIS A 22 -13.38 4.81 0.21
C HIS A 22 -13.09 5.17 -1.26
N GLN A 23 -14.04 4.95 -2.19
CA GLN A 23 -13.94 4.93 -3.69
C GLN A 23 -12.81 5.75 -4.38
N ASP A 24 -12.39 6.91 -3.87
CA ASP A 24 -11.44 7.84 -4.46
C ASP A 24 -9.94 7.63 -4.16
N PHE A 25 -9.58 6.73 -3.22
CA PHE A 25 -8.18 6.49 -2.88
C PHE A 25 -7.42 5.63 -3.92
N TRP A 26 -8.03 4.61 -4.53
CA TRP A 26 -7.48 3.87 -5.68
C TRP A 26 -7.05 4.75 -6.84
N SER A 27 -7.81 5.77 -7.25
CA SER A 27 -7.40 6.66 -8.34
C SER A 27 -6.20 7.54 -7.97
N LYS A 28 -6.06 7.89 -6.68
CA LYS A 28 -4.90 8.63 -6.12
C LYS A 28 -3.68 7.73 -5.87
N ILE A 29 -3.90 6.49 -5.43
CA ILE A 29 -2.86 5.46 -5.27
C ILE A 29 -2.39 4.91 -6.61
N LEU A 30 -3.27 4.65 -7.57
CA LEU A 30 -2.88 4.08 -8.88
C LEU A 30 -2.10 5.06 -9.74
N SER A 31 -2.14 6.36 -9.45
CA SER A 31 -1.33 7.35 -10.17
C SER A 31 0.06 7.53 -9.54
N SER A 32 0.19 7.50 -8.20
CA SER A 32 1.46 7.72 -7.49
C SER A 32 2.01 6.49 -6.75
N ALA A 33 1.16 5.74 -6.08
CA ALA A 33 1.47 4.50 -5.36
C ALA A 33 1.45 3.23 -6.24
N ARG A 34 1.26 3.32 -7.56
CA ARG A 34 1.46 2.17 -8.47
C ARG A 34 2.91 1.69 -8.44
N GLN A 35 3.86 2.63 -8.35
CA GLN A 35 5.26 2.28 -8.12
C GLN A 35 5.48 1.65 -6.75
N LEU A 36 4.73 2.08 -5.74
CA LEU A 36 4.79 1.50 -4.40
C LEU A 36 4.26 0.07 -4.38
N ILE A 37 3.06 -0.18 -4.93
CA ILE A 37 2.47 -1.51 -5.04
C ILE A 37 3.37 -2.43 -5.85
N ASN A 38 3.93 -1.93 -6.96
CA ASN A 38 4.83 -2.72 -7.81
C ASN A 38 6.22 -2.96 -7.19
N ARG A 39 6.63 -2.16 -6.19
CA ARG A 39 7.93 -2.28 -5.50
C ARG A 39 7.80 -2.84 -4.09
N SER A 40 6.59 -3.01 -3.59
CA SER A 40 6.39 -3.54 -2.26
C SER A 40 6.90 -4.97 -2.24
N PRO A 41 7.76 -5.32 -1.28
CA PRO A 41 8.33 -6.66 -1.20
C PRO A 41 7.31 -7.69 -0.71
N VAL A 42 6.11 -7.27 -0.29
CA VAL A 42 5.10 -8.11 0.37
C VAL A 42 3.70 -7.87 -0.18
N ASP A 43 2.82 -8.85 0.06
CA ASP A 43 1.45 -8.80 -0.43
C ASP A 43 0.66 -7.63 0.20
N MET A 44 -0.17 -6.98 -0.60
CA MET A 44 -1.10 -5.95 -0.14
C MET A 44 -2.56 -6.38 -0.32
N LEU A 45 -3.31 -6.49 0.79
CA LEU A 45 -4.74 -6.75 0.80
C LEU A 45 -5.53 -5.44 0.92
N MET A 46 -6.40 -5.20 -0.06
CA MET A 46 -7.23 -3.99 -0.11
C MET A 46 -8.67 -4.31 0.30
N VAL A 47 -9.16 -3.64 1.34
CA VAL A 47 -10.49 -3.85 1.91
C VAL A 47 -11.38 -2.65 1.59
N PRO A 48 -12.49 -2.83 0.84
CA PRO A 48 -13.42 -1.76 0.58
C PRO A 48 -14.17 -1.39 1.87
N LEU A 49 -14.14 -0.11 2.23
CA LEU A 49 -14.85 0.46 3.37
C LEU A 49 -15.99 1.35 2.86
N LYS A 50 -17.20 1.10 3.37
CA LYS A 50 -18.40 1.89 3.06
C LYS A 50 -18.40 3.23 3.76
#